data_AF-A0A8E2I4P8-F1
#
_entry.id   AF-A0A8E2I4P8-F1
#
_cell.length_a   1.000
_cell.length_b   1.000
_cell.length_c   1.000
_cell.angle_alpha   90.00
_cell.angle_beta   90.00
_cell.angle_gamma   90.00
#
_symmetry.space_group_name_H-M   'P 1'
#
loop_
_entity.id
_entity.type
_entity.pdbx_description
1 polymer ?
#
loop_
_entity_poly.entity_id
_entity_poly.type
_entity_poly.pdbx_seq_one_letter_code
_entity_poly.pdbx_strand_id
1 'polypeptide(L)'
;MRNVKVYCSLFIFTLLLTGCASLEKEKPLSNELIIEPYNVNDKESLLISRTGIKFIEYFQLNGTLETGDDLQFSVEVYKNGELEEEMLNTSNEPKAKFKDQLISFGISDSSDKDSSLQLIAGIPSGLAITNYSSHMTSASFNNLLHKKIVLKKNTPVYLAAWVGTTKNVLRSVDSENGILPKGIKEVEAALLYRV
;
A
#
# COMPACT_ATOMS: atom_id res chain seq x y z
N MET A 1 38.74 27.44 48.07
CA MET A 1 37.62 26.68 47.45
C MET A 1 36.99 27.46 46.28
N ARG A 2 37.79 27.97 45.32
CA ARG A 2 37.34 28.94 44.30
C ARG A 2 37.31 28.38 42.86
N ASN A 3 37.66 27.10 42.68
CA ASN A 3 37.81 26.48 41.35
C ASN A 3 36.77 25.37 41.07
N VAL A 4 35.91 24.99 42.02
CA VAL A 4 34.98 23.85 41.83
C VAL A 4 33.65 24.29 41.18
N LYS A 5 33.21 25.55 41.37
CA LYS A 5 31.95 26.05 40.80
C LYS A 5 32.02 26.37 39.30
N VAL A 6 33.21 26.62 38.75
CA VAL A 6 33.37 26.98 37.33
C VAL A 6 33.33 25.74 36.42
N TYR A 7 33.82 24.60 36.90
CA TYR A 7 33.82 23.36 36.11
C TYR A 7 32.42 22.73 35.97
N CYS A 8 31.54 22.84 36.97
CA CYS A 8 30.16 22.37 36.85
C CYS A 8 29.34 23.17 35.83
N SER A 9 29.62 24.46 35.63
CA SER A 9 28.86 25.29 34.70
C SER A 9 29.32 25.12 33.23
N LEU A 10 30.56 24.68 33.01
CA LEU A 10 31.09 24.41 31.67
C LEU A 10 30.69 23.03 31.14
N PHE A 11 30.46 22.05 32.03
CA PHE A 11 30.06 20.69 31.62
C PHE A 11 28.62 20.58 31.14
N ILE A 12 27.74 21.51 31.56
CA ILE A 12 26.32 21.52 31.17
C ILE A 12 26.13 22.09 29.75
N PHE A 13 27.05 22.94 29.27
CA PHE A 13 26.91 23.56 27.95
C PHE A 13 27.32 22.65 26.78
N THR A 14 28.17 21.65 27.03
CA THR A 14 28.64 20.70 26.01
C THR A 14 27.67 19.53 25.76
N LEU A 15 26.67 19.33 26.62
CA LEU A 15 25.66 18.26 26.46
C LEU A 15 24.49 18.64 25.55
N LEU A 16 24.41 19.90 25.08
CA LEU A 16 23.32 20.39 24.23
C LEU A 16 23.56 20.24 22.71
N LEU A 17 24.73 19.76 22.28
CA LEU A 17 25.11 19.74 20.85
C LEU A 17 25.20 18.36 20.19
N THR A 18 24.95 17.26 20.89
CA THR A 18 24.85 15.92 20.27
C THR A 18 23.40 15.52 20.10
N GLY A 19 22.67 16.33 19.34
CA GLY A 19 21.29 16.08 18.93
C GLY A 19 21.14 16.11 17.41
N CYS A 20 22.11 15.57 16.65
CA CYS A 20 21.87 15.21 15.25
C CYS A 20 21.01 13.95 15.22
N ALA A 21 19.75 14.07 15.61
CA ALA A 21 18.73 13.25 14.97
C ALA A 21 18.73 13.71 13.51
N SER A 22 18.97 12.78 12.58
CA SER A 22 18.77 13.03 11.16
C SER A 22 17.34 13.50 10.98
N LEU A 23 17.15 14.81 10.87
CA LEU A 23 15.97 15.38 10.25
C LEU A 23 15.99 14.86 8.81
N GLU A 24 15.34 13.70 8.60
CA GLU A 24 14.79 13.39 7.29
C GLU A 24 14.06 14.65 6.86
N LYS A 25 14.62 15.34 5.87
CA LYS A 25 14.00 16.55 5.31
C LYS A 25 12.58 16.17 4.95
N GLU A 26 11.61 16.80 5.62
CA GLU A 26 10.20 16.63 5.25
C GLU A 26 10.07 16.81 3.74
N LYS A 27 9.51 15.80 3.06
CA LYS A 27 9.28 15.89 1.62
C LYS A 27 8.29 17.04 1.38
N PRO A 28 8.59 18.00 0.49
CA PRO A 28 7.65 19.07 0.17
C PRO A 28 6.39 18.47 -0.46
N LEU A 29 5.22 18.98 -0.07
CA LEU A 29 3.95 18.58 -0.66
C LEU A 29 3.95 18.93 -2.15
N SER A 30 3.72 17.93 -3.00
CA SER A 30 3.60 18.10 -4.45
C SER A 30 2.21 18.65 -4.80
N ASN A 31 2.13 19.44 -5.89
CA ASN A 31 0.84 19.77 -6.49
C ASN A 31 0.28 18.57 -7.28
N GLU A 32 1.15 17.74 -7.84
CA GLU A 32 0.75 16.50 -8.52
C GLU A 32 0.51 15.39 -7.51
N LEU A 33 -0.55 14.60 -7.72
CA LEU A 33 -0.80 13.39 -6.94
C LEU A 33 0.12 12.27 -7.39
N ILE A 34 0.91 11.77 -6.45
CA ILE A 34 1.98 10.80 -6.66
C ILE A 34 1.71 9.59 -5.79
N ILE A 35 1.92 8.42 -6.36
CA ILE A 35 1.98 7.18 -5.60
C ILE A 35 3.33 6.50 -5.83
N GLU A 36 3.91 5.98 -4.74
CA GLU A 36 5.16 5.24 -4.77
C GLU A 36 5.11 4.02 -3.85
N PRO A 37 5.87 2.96 -4.15
CA PRO A 37 5.98 1.80 -3.27
C PRO A 37 6.58 2.20 -1.93
N TYR A 38 6.05 1.65 -0.84
CA TYR A 38 6.57 1.88 0.51
C TYR A 38 7.32 0.65 1.00
N ASN A 39 8.63 0.80 1.19
CA ASN A 39 9.48 -0.25 1.74
C ASN A 39 9.36 -0.25 3.27
N VAL A 40 8.70 -1.26 3.82
CA VAL A 40 8.60 -1.45 5.27
C VAL A 40 9.98 -1.73 5.87
N ASN A 41 10.27 -1.12 7.02
CA ASN A 41 11.48 -1.43 7.77
C ASN A 41 11.31 -2.69 8.64
N ASP A 42 12.41 -3.18 9.24
CA ASP A 42 12.41 -4.40 10.06
C ASP A 42 11.39 -4.35 11.20
N LYS A 43 11.21 -3.18 11.81
CA LYS A 43 10.28 -2.99 12.93
C LYS A 43 8.83 -3.06 12.46
N GLU A 44 8.51 -2.42 11.34
CA GLU A 44 7.19 -2.48 10.71
C GLU A 44 6.87 -3.89 10.24
N SER A 45 7.83 -4.55 9.57
CA SER A 45 7.69 -5.95 9.14
C SER A 45 7.38 -6.87 10.33
N LEU A 46 8.08 -6.70 11.46
CA LEU A 46 7.80 -7.44 12.68
C LEU A 46 6.41 -7.15 13.24
N LEU A 47 5.93 -5.92 13.21
CA LEU A 47 4.58 -5.58 13.67
C LEU A 47 3.51 -6.22 12.78
N ILE A 48 3.69 -6.13 11.46
CA ILE A 48 2.80 -6.71 10.45
C ILE A 48 2.70 -8.24 10.65
N SER A 49 3.83 -8.91 10.90
CA SER A 49 3.86 -10.36 11.13
C SER A 49 3.08 -10.81 12.38
N ARG A 50 2.64 -9.88 13.25
CA ARG A 50 1.81 -10.16 14.44
C ARG A 50 0.33 -9.90 14.21
N THR A 51 -0.06 -9.36 13.06
CA THR A 51 -1.46 -9.05 12.72
C THR A 51 -2.25 -10.24 12.21
N GLY A 52 -1.56 -11.29 11.72
CA GLY A 52 -2.20 -12.43 11.06
C GLY A 52 -2.53 -12.22 9.58
N ILE A 53 -2.28 -11.01 9.04
CA ILE A 53 -2.35 -10.75 7.61
C ILE A 53 -1.24 -11.55 6.91
N LYS A 54 -1.60 -12.30 5.85
CA LYS A 54 -0.64 -13.17 5.15
C LYS A 54 0.23 -12.39 4.19
N PHE A 55 -0.40 -11.56 3.36
CA PHE A 55 0.26 -10.76 2.36
C PHE A 55 -0.31 -9.35 2.41
N ILE A 56 0.57 -8.34 2.30
CA ILE A 56 0.17 -6.95 2.25
C ILE A 56 1.26 -6.13 1.56
N GLU A 57 0.87 -5.32 0.59
CA GLU A 57 1.73 -4.30 0.00
C GLU A 57 1.33 -2.92 0.51
N TYR A 58 2.32 -2.05 0.71
CA TYR A 58 2.13 -0.68 1.16
C TYR A 58 2.60 0.30 0.09
N PHE A 59 1.87 1.42 -0.01
CA PHE A 59 2.17 2.50 -0.93
C PHE A 59 2.02 3.84 -0.22
N GLN A 60 2.81 4.81 -0.64
CA GLN A 60 2.79 6.16 -0.11
C GLN A 60 2.15 7.10 -1.13
N LEU A 61 1.11 7.80 -0.69
CA LEU A 61 0.37 8.78 -1.45
C LEU A 61 0.79 10.19 -1.02
N ASN A 62 1.21 11.00 -1.98
CA ASN A 62 1.66 12.37 -1.77
C ASN A 62 1.05 13.29 -2.83
N GLY A 63 0.48 14.40 -2.42
CA GLY A 63 0.06 15.45 -3.35
C GLY A 63 -1.23 16.13 -2.96
N THR A 64 -1.79 16.89 -3.91
CA THR A 64 -3.06 17.61 -3.73
C THR A 64 -3.98 17.26 -4.90
N LEU A 65 -5.23 16.93 -4.62
CA LEU A 65 -6.27 16.79 -5.63
C LEU A 65 -6.73 18.17 -6.10
N GLU A 66 -7.07 18.27 -7.38
CA GLU A 66 -7.74 19.47 -7.89
C GLU A 66 -9.14 19.61 -7.29
N THR A 67 -9.68 20.84 -7.31
CA THR A 67 -11.02 21.08 -6.74
C THR A 67 -12.09 20.35 -7.55
N GLY A 68 -12.86 19.49 -6.88
CA GLY A 68 -13.91 18.68 -7.51
C GLY A 68 -13.42 17.33 -8.05
N ASP A 69 -12.11 17.06 -7.98
CA ASP A 69 -11.56 15.73 -8.23
C ASP A 69 -11.67 14.85 -7.00
N ASP A 70 -11.73 13.55 -7.25
CA ASP A 70 -11.84 12.52 -6.23
C ASP A 70 -10.88 11.37 -6.54
N LEU A 71 -10.49 10.64 -5.49
CA LEU A 71 -9.64 9.46 -5.59
C LEU A 71 -10.48 8.23 -5.35
N GLN A 72 -10.58 7.39 -6.37
CA GLN A 72 -11.31 6.13 -6.28
C GLN A 72 -10.34 5.02 -5.92
N PHE A 73 -10.75 4.12 -5.02
CA PHE A 73 -10.06 2.86 -4.80
C PHE A 73 -11.04 1.73 -5.10
N SER A 74 -10.59 0.67 -5.75
CA SER A 74 -11.38 -0.55 -5.89
C SER A 74 -10.50 -1.78 -6.02
N VAL A 75 -11.11 -2.94 -5.85
CA VAL A 75 -10.52 -4.23 -6.19
C VAL A 75 -11.29 -4.80 -7.37
N GLU A 76 -10.66 -4.82 -8.53
CA GLU A 76 -11.22 -5.43 -9.73
C GLU A 76 -11.05 -6.95 -9.70
N VAL A 77 -12.12 -7.68 -9.92
CA VAL A 77 -12.15 -9.15 -9.96
C VAL A 77 -12.17 -9.60 -11.41
N TYR A 78 -11.12 -10.32 -11.82
CA TYR A 78 -11.04 -10.92 -13.13
C TYR A 78 -11.20 -12.44 -13.06
N LYS A 79 -12.00 -13.00 -13.97
CA LYS A 79 -12.07 -14.46 -14.21
C LYS A 79 -11.74 -14.76 -15.64
N ASN A 80 -10.82 -15.70 -15.87
CA ASN A 80 -10.35 -16.08 -17.21
C ASN A 80 -9.95 -14.88 -18.09
N GLY A 81 -9.40 -13.83 -17.47
CA GLY A 81 -8.98 -12.61 -18.16
C GLY A 81 -10.05 -11.54 -18.37
N GLU A 82 -11.29 -11.78 -17.98
CA GLU A 82 -12.41 -10.85 -18.14
C GLU A 82 -12.78 -10.22 -16.80
N LEU A 83 -13.05 -8.91 -16.81
CA LEU A 83 -13.53 -8.18 -15.63
C LEU A 83 -14.97 -8.62 -15.32
N GLU A 84 -15.19 -9.12 -14.11
CA GLU A 84 -16.48 -9.63 -13.67
C GLU A 84 -17.19 -8.65 -12.73
N GLU A 85 -16.46 -8.12 -11.75
CA GLU A 85 -17.01 -7.22 -10.74
C GLU A 85 -15.94 -6.31 -10.13
N GLU A 86 -16.39 -5.24 -9.46
CA GLU A 86 -15.55 -4.38 -8.63
C GLU A 86 -16.01 -4.50 -7.17
N MET A 87 -15.07 -4.86 -6.30
CA MET A 87 -15.24 -4.93 -4.85
C MET A 87 -14.52 -3.76 -4.17
N LEU A 88 -14.81 -3.52 -2.89
CA LEU A 88 -14.15 -2.47 -2.09
C LEU A 88 -14.12 -1.11 -2.80
N ASN A 89 -15.17 -0.77 -3.55
CA ASN A 89 -15.23 0.48 -4.31
C ASN A 89 -15.50 1.64 -3.35
N THR A 90 -14.48 2.47 -3.13
CA THR A 90 -14.56 3.65 -2.29
C THR A 90 -14.26 4.91 -3.09
N SER A 91 -15.01 5.96 -2.82
CA SER A 91 -14.94 7.27 -3.46
C SER A 91 -15.31 8.34 -2.42
N ASN A 92 -15.23 9.60 -2.81
CA ASN A 92 -15.45 10.79 -2.01
C ASN A 92 -14.48 10.87 -0.83
N GLU A 93 -13.19 10.71 -1.12
CA GLU A 93 -12.16 10.81 -0.10
C GLU A 93 -12.18 12.22 0.53
N PRO A 94 -12.35 12.34 1.86
CA PRO A 94 -12.57 13.63 2.52
C PRO A 94 -11.31 14.52 2.50
N LYS A 95 -10.15 13.94 2.19
CA LYS A 95 -8.86 14.61 2.12
C LYS A 95 -8.57 15.00 0.67
N ALA A 96 -8.44 16.29 0.42
CA ALA A 96 -7.90 16.80 -0.85
C ALA A 96 -6.36 16.91 -0.84
N LYS A 97 -5.72 16.72 0.31
CA LYS A 97 -4.26 16.84 0.49
C LYS A 97 -3.71 15.62 1.21
N PHE A 98 -2.68 15.01 0.63
CA PHE A 98 -2.03 13.81 1.14
C PHE A 98 -0.56 14.11 1.38
N LYS A 99 -0.13 14.09 2.64
CA LYS A 99 1.28 14.19 3.03
C LYS A 99 1.67 12.87 3.67
N ASP A 100 2.53 12.12 2.99
CA ASP A 100 3.06 10.84 3.43
C ASP A 100 1.94 9.85 3.86
N GLN A 101 0.80 9.91 3.17
CA GLN A 101 -0.35 9.08 3.51
C GLN A 101 -0.09 7.66 3.05
N LEU A 102 -0.10 6.70 3.97
CA LEU A 102 -0.01 5.29 3.62
C LEU A 102 -1.38 4.78 3.15
N ILE A 103 -1.34 3.99 2.09
CA ILE A 103 -2.41 3.11 1.64
C ILE A 103 -1.85 1.70 1.49
N SER A 104 -2.72 0.68 1.50
CA SER A 104 -2.28 -0.71 1.43
C SER A 104 -3.34 -1.62 0.87
N PHE A 105 -2.92 -2.74 0.29
CA PHE A 105 -3.80 -3.84 -0.02
C PHE A 105 -3.22 -5.14 0.52
N GLY A 106 -4.03 -5.89 1.24
CA GLY A 106 -3.62 -7.14 1.84
C GLY A 106 -4.70 -8.20 1.77
N ILE A 107 -4.26 -9.43 1.92
CA ILE A 107 -5.08 -10.63 1.92
C ILE A 107 -4.71 -11.49 3.10
N SER A 108 -5.72 -12.02 3.78
CA SER A 108 -5.59 -13.06 4.78
C SER A 108 -6.55 -14.21 4.50
N ASP A 109 -6.32 -15.35 5.15
CA ASP A 109 -7.36 -16.36 5.22
C ASP A 109 -8.53 -15.80 6.01
N SER A 110 -9.75 -16.06 5.55
CA SER A 110 -10.92 -15.85 6.39
C SER A 110 -10.93 -16.89 7.51
N SER A 111 -11.42 -16.49 8.68
CA SER A 111 -11.67 -17.40 9.79
C SER A 111 -12.87 -18.34 9.55
N ASP A 112 -13.66 -18.09 8.51
CA ASP A 112 -14.83 -18.89 8.16
C ASP A 112 -14.42 -20.20 7.46
N LYS A 113 -15.19 -21.26 7.73
CA LYS A 113 -14.92 -22.64 7.26
C LYS A 113 -15.02 -22.82 5.74
N ASP A 114 -15.56 -21.82 5.03
CA ASP A 114 -15.62 -21.79 3.58
C ASP A 114 -14.37 -21.09 3.06
N SER A 115 -13.59 -21.78 2.23
CA SER A 115 -12.37 -21.32 1.56
C SER A 115 -12.49 -19.90 0.99
N SER A 116 -12.32 -18.91 1.84
CA SER A 116 -12.55 -17.51 1.51
C SER A 116 -11.36 -16.68 1.96
N LEU A 117 -11.07 -15.69 1.14
CA LEU A 117 -10.01 -14.72 1.36
C LEU A 117 -10.65 -13.48 1.95
N GLN A 118 -10.09 -12.97 3.03
CA GLN A 118 -10.43 -11.64 3.50
C GLN A 118 -9.53 -10.64 2.77
N LEU A 119 -10.16 -9.71 2.05
CA LEU A 119 -9.52 -8.61 1.34
C LEU A 119 -9.54 -7.39 2.24
N ILE A 120 -8.37 -6.74 2.39
CA ILE A 120 -8.16 -5.65 3.34
C ILE A 120 -7.52 -4.50 2.58
N ALA A 121 -8.23 -3.38 2.43
CA ALA A 121 -7.72 -2.17 1.81
C ALA A 121 -7.57 -1.06 2.86
N GLY A 122 -6.34 -0.60 3.06
CA GLY A 122 -6.04 0.61 3.83
C GLY A 122 -6.12 1.82 2.90
N ILE A 123 -7.07 2.71 3.14
CA ILE A 123 -7.34 3.90 2.33
C ILE A 123 -7.21 5.16 3.21
N PRO A 124 -7.08 6.36 2.62
CA PRO A 124 -6.86 7.58 3.40
C PRO A 124 -7.96 7.89 4.45
N SER A 125 -9.18 7.43 4.18
CA SER A 125 -10.36 7.54 5.04
C SER A 125 -10.49 6.44 6.10
N GLY A 126 -9.71 5.34 6.03
CA GLY A 126 -9.77 4.26 7.00
C GLY A 126 -9.42 2.88 6.43
N LEU A 127 -10.16 1.87 6.88
CA LEU A 127 -9.95 0.47 6.52
C LEU A 127 -11.23 -0.08 5.90
N ALA A 128 -11.14 -0.66 4.70
CA ALA A 128 -12.22 -1.35 4.03
C ALA A 128 -11.91 -2.86 3.98
N ILE A 129 -12.88 -3.69 4.37
CA ILE A 129 -12.72 -5.14 4.45
C ILE A 129 -13.91 -5.81 3.75
N THR A 130 -13.63 -6.86 2.97
CA THR A 130 -14.66 -7.75 2.42
C THR A 130 -14.13 -9.17 2.31
N ASN A 131 -15.02 -10.14 2.10
CA ASN A 131 -14.65 -11.52 1.84
C ASN A 131 -14.83 -11.85 0.35
N TYR A 132 -13.87 -12.59 -0.20
CA TYR A 132 -13.90 -13.13 -1.55
C TYR A 132 -13.85 -14.66 -1.48
N SER A 133 -14.87 -15.32 -2.00
CA SER A 133 -14.90 -16.78 -2.07
C SER A 133 -13.97 -17.28 -3.15
N SER A 134 -13.03 -18.17 -2.80
CA SER A 134 -12.04 -18.70 -3.73
C SER A 134 -11.82 -20.18 -3.52
N HIS A 135 -11.96 -20.95 -4.59
CA HIS A 135 -11.64 -22.38 -4.63
C HIS A 135 -10.27 -22.65 -5.25
N MET A 136 -9.42 -21.62 -5.36
CA MET A 136 -8.09 -21.75 -5.94
C MET A 136 -7.20 -22.59 -5.02
N THR A 137 -6.44 -23.50 -5.60
CA THR A 137 -5.56 -24.42 -4.86
C THR A 137 -4.13 -23.90 -4.76
N SER A 138 -3.75 -22.96 -5.63
CA SER A 138 -2.48 -22.25 -5.62
C SER A 138 -2.69 -20.78 -5.93
N ALA A 139 -1.89 -19.90 -5.32
CA ALA A 139 -1.98 -18.48 -5.54
C ALA A 139 -0.64 -17.75 -5.33
N SER A 140 -0.52 -16.56 -5.91
CA SER A 140 0.57 -15.61 -5.63
C SER A 140 0.01 -14.22 -5.37
N PHE A 141 0.77 -13.43 -4.62
CA PHE A 141 0.53 -12.02 -4.39
C PHE A 141 1.71 -11.24 -4.95
N ASN A 142 1.44 -10.25 -5.79
CA ASN A 142 2.43 -9.55 -6.58
C ASN A 142 2.27 -8.04 -6.38
N ASN A 143 3.38 -7.36 -6.15
CA ASN A 143 3.44 -5.91 -6.26
C ASN A 143 3.52 -5.53 -7.75
N LEU A 144 2.64 -4.62 -8.19
CA LEU A 144 2.55 -4.15 -9.58
C LEU A 144 3.12 -2.73 -9.77
N LEU A 145 3.48 -2.06 -8.68
CA LEU A 145 4.13 -0.76 -8.70
C LEU A 145 5.56 -0.92 -8.17
N HIS A 146 6.55 -0.73 -9.05
CA HIS A 146 7.98 -0.86 -8.73
C HIS A 146 8.67 0.49 -8.59
N LYS A 147 8.05 1.56 -9.10
CA LYS A 147 8.60 2.92 -9.13
C LYS A 147 7.50 3.93 -8.88
N LYS A 148 7.90 5.09 -8.36
CA LYS A 148 7.06 6.28 -8.25
C LYS A 148 6.40 6.63 -9.58
N ILE A 149 5.11 6.95 -9.54
CA ILE A 149 4.35 7.49 -10.68
C ILE A 149 3.55 8.73 -10.26
N VAL A 150 3.22 9.54 -11.26
CA VAL A 150 2.24 10.62 -11.14
C VAL A 150 0.90 10.09 -11.63
N LEU A 151 -0.13 10.19 -10.79
CA LEU A 151 -1.48 9.81 -11.14
C LEU A 151 -2.07 10.81 -12.14
N LYS A 152 -2.77 10.27 -13.14
CA LYS A 152 -3.46 11.06 -14.16
C LYS A 152 -4.95 10.81 -14.03
N LYS A 153 -5.73 11.87 -14.16
CA LYS A 153 -7.19 11.80 -14.14
C LYS A 153 -7.71 10.77 -15.14
N ASN A 154 -8.69 9.96 -14.72
CA ASN A 154 -9.33 8.92 -15.52
C ASN A 154 -8.37 7.86 -16.08
N THR A 155 -7.18 7.70 -15.51
CA THR A 155 -6.22 6.66 -15.89
C THR A 155 -6.01 5.73 -14.69
N PRO A 156 -6.51 4.50 -14.73
CA PRO A 156 -6.38 3.58 -13.60
C PRO A 156 -4.92 3.16 -13.42
N VAL A 157 -4.54 2.96 -12.17
CA VAL A 157 -3.26 2.42 -11.76
C VAL A 157 -3.47 1.18 -10.90
N TYR A 158 -2.80 0.10 -11.28
CA TYR A 158 -2.85 -1.17 -10.57
C TYR A 158 -1.63 -1.32 -9.67
N LEU A 159 -1.87 -1.45 -8.36
CA LEU A 159 -0.81 -1.40 -7.35
C LEU A 159 -0.36 -2.78 -6.90
N ALA A 160 -1.30 -3.71 -6.74
CA ALA A 160 -1.03 -5.07 -6.31
C ALA A 160 -2.02 -6.03 -6.95
N ALA A 161 -1.60 -7.29 -7.12
CA ALA A 161 -2.43 -8.35 -7.65
C ALA A 161 -2.30 -9.64 -6.85
N TRP A 162 -3.44 -10.21 -6.51
CA TRP A 162 -3.54 -11.62 -6.18
C TRP A 162 -3.96 -12.40 -7.41
N VAL A 163 -3.29 -13.50 -7.70
CA VAL A 163 -3.68 -14.41 -8.79
C VAL A 163 -3.78 -15.82 -8.26
N GLY A 164 -4.85 -16.50 -8.63
CA GLY A 164 -5.15 -17.85 -8.19
C GLY A 164 -5.41 -18.79 -9.36
N THR A 165 -5.08 -20.06 -9.14
CA THR A 165 -5.37 -21.15 -10.07
C THR A 165 -5.69 -22.45 -9.34
N THR A 166 -6.49 -23.29 -9.99
CA THR A 166 -6.72 -24.70 -9.66
C THR A 166 -5.75 -25.64 -10.41
N LYS A 167 -5.01 -25.12 -11.40
CA LYS A 167 -4.07 -25.86 -12.23
C LYS A 167 -2.75 -26.11 -11.49
N ASN A 168 -1.98 -27.08 -11.98
CA ASN A 168 -0.66 -27.44 -11.44
C ASN A 168 0.44 -26.40 -11.74
N VAL A 169 0.14 -25.33 -12.49
CA VAL A 169 1.11 -24.30 -12.87
C VAL A 169 0.53 -22.94 -12.52
N LEU A 170 1.18 -22.24 -11.60
CA LEU A 170 0.89 -20.85 -11.26
C LEU A 170 1.80 -19.93 -12.07
N ARG A 171 1.22 -18.95 -12.77
CA ARG A 171 1.95 -17.86 -13.39
C ARG A 171 1.77 -16.61 -12.56
N SER A 172 2.88 -16.04 -12.10
CA SER A 172 2.87 -14.69 -11.54
C SER A 172 2.50 -13.69 -12.63
N VAL A 173 1.84 -12.61 -12.22
CA VAL A 173 1.59 -11.47 -13.10
C VAL A 173 2.50 -10.34 -12.68
N ASP A 174 3.05 -9.65 -13.68
CA ASP A 174 3.85 -8.44 -13.48
C ASP A 174 3.28 -7.32 -14.36
N SER A 175 3.53 -6.09 -13.94
CA SER A 175 3.06 -4.88 -14.58
C SER A 175 4.22 -4.06 -15.11
N GLU A 176 3.97 -3.36 -16.22
CA GLU A 176 4.80 -2.21 -16.64
C GLU A 176 4.53 -1.00 -15.73
N ASN A 177 4.72 -1.18 -14.42
CA ASN A 177 4.60 -0.18 -13.34
C ASN A 177 3.25 0.56 -13.29
N GLY A 178 2.21 -0.11 -12.80
CA GLY A 178 0.87 0.46 -12.65
C GLY A 178 -0.09 0.20 -13.82
N ILE A 179 0.41 -0.35 -14.93
CA ILE A 179 -0.40 -0.70 -16.11
C ILE A 179 -1.06 -2.07 -15.92
N LEU A 180 -2.27 -2.27 -16.45
CA LEU A 180 -2.94 -3.58 -16.40
C LEU A 180 -2.02 -4.71 -16.92
N PRO A 181 -1.66 -5.70 -16.09
CA PRO A 181 -0.82 -6.82 -16.49
C PRO A 181 -1.40 -7.60 -17.68
N LYS A 182 -0.62 -7.74 -18.76
CA LYS A 182 -1.02 -8.54 -19.94
C LYS A 182 -1.27 -10.01 -19.58
N GLY A 183 -0.57 -10.52 -18.56
CA GLY A 183 -0.66 -11.90 -18.08
C GLY A 183 -2.02 -12.25 -17.43
N ILE A 184 -2.89 -11.29 -17.14
CA ILE A 184 -4.23 -11.56 -16.57
C ILE A 184 -5.10 -12.40 -17.49
N LYS A 185 -4.87 -12.33 -18.81
CA LYS A 185 -5.59 -13.16 -19.79
C LYS A 185 -5.33 -14.66 -19.64
N GLU A 186 -4.29 -15.03 -18.91
CA GLU A 186 -3.85 -16.42 -18.78
C GLU A 186 -4.17 -17.03 -17.40
N VAL A 187 -4.72 -16.25 -16.47
CA VAL A 187 -5.02 -16.70 -15.10
C VAL A 187 -6.51 -16.99 -14.93
N GLU A 188 -6.84 -17.94 -14.06
CA GLU A 188 -8.23 -18.34 -13.81
C GLU A 188 -8.96 -17.31 -12.93
N ALA A 189 -8.29 -16.77 -11.91
CA ALA A 189 -8.79 -15.69 -11.08
C ALA A 189 -7.68 -14.67 -10.79
N ALA A 190 -8.03 -13.38 -10.85
CA ALA A 190 -7.18 -12.31 -10.36
C ALA A 190 -7.99 -11.27 -9.58
N LEU A 191 -7.37 -10.72 -8.55
CA LEU A 191 -7.87 -9.57 -7.79
C LEU A 191 -6.84 -8.45 -7.93
N LEU A 192 -7.24 -7.32 -8.49
CA LEU A 192 -6.35 -6.20 -8.76
C LEU A 192 -6.76 -4.98 -7.95
N TYR A 193 -5.85 -4.50 -7.09
CA TYR A 193 -6.06 -3.27 -6.36
C TYR A 193 -5.78 -2.07 -7.25
N ARG A 194 -6.83 -1.30 -7.53
CA ARG A 194 -6.86 -0.16 -8.44
C ARG A 194 -7.00 1.15 -7.66
N VAL A 195 -6.31 2.16 -8.17
CA VAL A 195 -6.48 3.59 -7.88
C VAL A 195 -6.84 4.33 -9.17
#